data_AF-A0A0A9XN42-F1
#
_entry.id   AF-A0A0A9XN42-F1
#
_cell.length_a   1.000
_cell.length_b   1.000
_cell.length_c   1.000
_cell.angle_alpha   90.00
_cell.angle_beta   90.00
_cell.angle_gamma   90.00
#
_symmetry.space_group_name_H-M   'P 1'
#
loop_
_entity.id
_entity.type
_entity.pdbx_description
1 polymer ?
#
loop_
_entity_poly.entity_id
_entity_poly.type
_entity_poly.pdbx_seq_one_letter_code
_entity_poly.pdbx_strand_id
1 'polypeptide(L)'
;MNEEEVIRQRLLIDGDGTGDERRINHLLKKFMKWSSREDDAPDVQVVRDQILSQVAQCEYAFLKSRLTAAMTDSELENYDNLSNQIDSEISNIKEAILSTKEDLKEAKIIRKNRLECEVLIKVIKEQPDRKETNEKLSNLKGEISSLEERYEALERKLDMRRKQFYVMFTSLHHLQSLLDSDSNDPMVEVMDVETDSDVVITDAA
;
A
#
# COMPACT_ATOMS: atom_id res chain seq x y z
N MET A 1 -40.99 -43.78 5.37
CA MET A 1 -39.85 -44.39 4.66
C MET A 1 -39.15 -43.27 3.95
N ASN A 2 -37.94 -42.94 4.39
CA ASN A 2 -37.17 -41.83 3.84
C ASN A 2 -36.69 -42.21 2.43
N GLU A 3 -36.70 -41.30 1.47
CA GLU A 3 -36.26 -41.59 0.09
C GLU A 3 -34.84 -42.17 0.04
N GLU A 4 -33.99 -41.73 0.96
CA GLU A 4 -32.64 -42.25 1.16
C GLU A 4 -32.61 -43.74 1.54
N GLU A 5 -33.58 -44.21 2.34
CA GLU A 5 -33.69 -45.63 2.71
C GLU A 5 -34.15 -46.47 1.52
N VAL A 6 -35.06 -45.95 0.70
CA VAL A 6 -35.53 -46.61 -0.53
C VAL A 6 -34.41 -46.71 -1.55
N ILE A 7 -33.61 -45.64 -1.70
CA ILE A 7 -32.44 -45.61 -2.58
C ILE A 7 -31.38 -46.60 -2.09
N ARG A 8 -31.07 -46.64 -0.78
CA ARG A 8 -30.14 -47.62 -0.20
C ARG A 8 -30.63 -49.06 -0.39
N GLN A 9 -31.91 -49.35 -0.14
CA GLN A 9 -32.46 -50.69 -0.36
C GLN A 9 -32.40 -51.11 -1.84
N ARG A 10 -32.67 -50.20 -2.76
CA ARG A 10 -32.61 -50.49 -4.19
C ARG A 10 -31.17 -50.70 -4.69
N LEU A 11 -30.23 -49.90 -4.20
CA LEU A 11 -28.79 -50.09 -4.44
C LEU A 11 -28.26 -51.39 -3.83
N LEU A 12 -28.77 -51.82 -2.66
CA LEU A 12 -28.44 -53.12 -2.06
C LEU A 12 -29.00 -54.27 -2.90
N ILE A 13 -30.23 -54.15 -3.41
CA ILE A 13 -30.86 -55.19 -4.25
C ILE A 13 -30.19 -55.30 -5.63
N ASP A 14 -29.83 -54.18 -6.27
CA ASP A 14 -29.18 -54.19 -7.59
C ASP A 14 -27.65 -54.32 -7.51
N GLY A 15 -27.03 -53.93 -6.38
CA GLY A 15 -25.57 -53.92 -6.19
C GLY A 15 -25.01 -55.19 -5.56
N ASP A 16 -25.80 -55.94 -4.79
CA ASP A 16 -25.38 -57.20 -4.20
C ASP A 16 -25.90 -58.36 -5.07
N GLY A 17 -25.17 -58.68 -6.16
CA GLY A 17 -25.05 -59.99 -6.84
C GLY A 17 -26.25 -60.91 -7.07
N THR A 18 -27.46 -60.54 -6.64
CA THR A 18 -28.63 -61.40 -6.48
C THR A 18 -29.24 -61.70 -7.83
N GLY A 19 -29.04 -60.83 -8.82
CA GLY A 19 -29.35 -61.12 -10.22
C GLY A 19 -28.49 -62.27 -10.78
N ASP A 20 -27.19 -62.27 -10.50
CA ASP A 20 -26.26 -63.27 -11.03
C ASP A 20 -26.35 -64.59 -10.26
N GLU A 21 -26.50 -64.55 -8.93
CA GLU A 21 -26.79 -65.74 -8.13
C GLU A 21 -28.11 -66.42 -8.57
N ARG A 22 -29.16 -65.64 -8.88
CA ARG A 22 -30.42 -66.18 -9.42
C ARG A 22 -30.23 -66.80 -10.81
N ARG A 23 -29.44 -66.17 -11.69
CA ARG A 23 -29.13 -66.69 -13.04
C ARG A 23 -28.38 -68.00 -12.97
N ILE A 24 -27.35 -68.09 -12.11
CA ILE A 24 -26.55 -69.31 -11.89
C ILE A 24 -27.41 -70.41 -11.30
N ASN A 25 -28.24 -70.11 -10.28
CA ASN A 25 -29.15 -71.08 -9.69
C ASN A 25 -30.20 -71.60 -10.69
N HIS A 26 -30.69 -70.75 -11.61
CA HIS A 26 -31.62 -71.16 -12.66
C HIS A 26 -30.95 -72.05 -13.71
N LEU A 27 -29.73 -71.71 -14.13
CA LEU A 27 -28.90 -72.53 -15.00
C LEU A 27 -28.63 -73.90 -14.38
N LEU A 28 -28.22 -73.95 -13.11
CA LEU A 28 -27.97 -75.19 -12.36
C LEU A 28 -29.22 -76.08 -12.32
N LYS A 29 -30.39 -75.52 -12.01
CA LYS A 29 -31.66 -76.25 -12.02
C LYS A 29 -32.01 -76.80 -13.40
N LYS A 30 -31.78 -76.03 -14.47
CA LYS A 30 -32.00 -76.47 -15.85
C LYS A 30 -31.03 -77.57 -16.27
N PHE A 31 -29.75 -77.43 -15.90
CA PHE A 31 -28.71 -78.42 -16.16
C PHE A 31 -29.01 -79.75 -15.47
N MET A 32 -29.35 -79.74 -14.18
CA MET A 32 -29.73 -80.95 -13.44
C MET A 32 -30.95 -81.65 -14.07
N LYS A 33 -31.96 -80.88 -14.50
CA LYS A 33 -33.14 -81.42 -15.20
C LYS A 33 -32.83 -81.98 -16.59
N TRP A 34 -31.82 -81.45 -17.28
CA TRP A 34 -31.36 -81.96 -18.56
C TRP A 34 -30.52 -83.24 -18.37
N SER A 35 -29.64 -83.27 -17.39
CA SER A 35 -28.77 -84.41 -17.04
C SER A 35 -29.55 -85.65 -16.55
N SER A 36 -30.80 -85.51 -16.10
CA SER A 36 -31.63 -86.63 -15.65
C SER A 36 -32.59 -87.17 -16.74
N ARG A 37 -32.46 -86.74 -18.00
CA ARG A 37 -33.29 -87.24 -19.12
C ARG A 37 -32.60 -88.39 -19.87
N GLU A 38 -33.39 -89.30 -20.43
CA GLU A 38 -32.91 -90.32 -21.38
C GLU A 38 -32.60 -89.67 -22.75
N ASP A 39 -31.54 -90.14 -23.42
CA ASP A 39 -30.88 -89.46 -24.57
C ASP A 39 -31.75 -89.35 -25.84
N ASP A 40 -32.85 -90.11 -25.96
CA ASP A 40 -33.62 -90.27 -27.20
C ASP A 40 -34.81 -89.30 -27.37
N ALA A 41 -34.95 -88.27 -26.52
CA ALA A 41 -36.04 -87.30 -26.64
C ALA A 41 -35.74 -86.19 -27.69
N PRO A 42 -36.69 -85.84 -28.58
CA PRO A 42 -36.47 -84.90 -29.69
C PRO A 42 -36.12 -83.46 -29.24
N ASP A 43 -36.39 -83.12 -27.97
CA ASP A 43 -36.16 -81.79 -27.41
C ASP A 43 -34.78 -81.61 -26.74
N VAL A 44 -33.96 -82.67 -26.64
CA VAL A 44 -32.68 -82.66 -25.91
C VAL A 44 -31.71 -81.63 -26.50
N GLN A 45 -31.67 -81.51 -27.83
CA GLN A 45 -30.78 -80.57 -28.53
C GLN A 45 -31.19 -79.10 -28.31
N VAL A 46 -32.49 -78.80 -28.34
CA VAL A 46 -33.01 -77.44 -28.09
C VAL A 46 -32.72 -77.01 -26.65
N VAL A 47 -32.88 -77.93 -25.68
CA VAL A 47 -32.56 -77.65 -24.26
C VAL A 47 -31.05 -77.45 -24.08
N ARG A 48 -30.21 -78.22 -24.78
CA ARG A 48 -28.76 -78.04 -24.78
C ARG A 48 -28.35 -76.67 -25.31
N ASP A 49 -28.90 -76.22 -26.43
CA ASP A 49 -28.60 -74.91 -27.01
C ASP A 49 -29.06 -73.76 -26.10
N GLN A 50 -30.20 -73.93 -25.41
CA GLN A 50 -30.66 -72.99 -24.38
C GLN A 50 -29.73 -72.92 -23.18
N ILE A 51 -29.19 -74.06 -22.72
CA ILE A 51 -28.21 -74.11 -21.62
C ILE A 51 -26.91 -73.41 -22.05
N LEU A 52 -26.40 -73.68 -23.25
CA LEU A 52 -25.21 -73.04 -23.79
C LEU A 52 -25.39 -71.51 -23.91
N SER A 53 -26.54 -71.05 -24.39
CA SER A 53 -26.86 -69.62 -24.45
C SER A 53 -26.89 -68.98 -23.06
N GLN A 54 -27.41 -69.68 -22.05
CA GLN A 54 -27.43 -69.20 -20.67
C GLN A 54 -26.03 -69.16 -20.03
N VAL A 55 -25.16 -70.13 -20.35
CA VAL A 55 -23.74 -70.11 -19.92
C VAL A 55 -23.04 -68.89 -20.50
N ALA A 56 -23.19 -68.63 -21.80
CA ALA A 56 -22.58 -67.45 -22.45
C ALA A 56 -23.07 -66.13 -21.83
N GLN A 57 -24.34 -66.04 -21.42
CA GLN A 57 -24.86 -64.88 -20.71
C GLN A 57 -24.25 -64.70 -19.32
N CYS A 58 -24.01 -65.80 -18.59
CA CYS A 58 -23.35 -65.75 -17.28
C CYS A 58 -21.87 -65.35 -17.41
N GLU A 59 -21.16 -65.87 -18.41
CA GLU A 59 -19.78 -65.48 -18.71
C GLU A 59 -19.67 -64.00 -19.07
N TYR A 60 -20.59 -63.51 -19.90
CA TYR A 60 -20.65 -62.09 -20.24
C TYR A 60 -20.91 -61.20 -19.01
N ALA A 61 -21.87 -61.58 -18.16
CA ALA A 61 -22.18 -60.85 -16.93
C ALA A 61 -20.97 -60.80 -15.98
N PHE A 62 -20.27 -61.93 -15.81
CA PHE A 62 -19.05 -62.00 -15.01
C PHE A 62 -17.94 -61.11 -15.56
N LEU A 63 -17.68 -61.18 -16.87
CA LEU A 63 -16.65 -60.35 -17.52
C LEU A 63 -16.97 -58.87 -17.38
N LYS A 64 -18.24 -58.49 -17.56
CA LYS A 64 -18.72 -57.12 -17.40
C LYS A 64 -18.51 -56.64 -15.96
N SER A 65 -18.92 -57.42 -14.96
CA SER A 65 -18.74 -57.08 -13.54
C SER A 65 -17.28 -56.86 -13.20
N ARG A 66 -16.38 -57.74 -13.66
CA ARG A 66 -14.93 -57.59 -13.45
C ARG A 66 -14.36 -56.32 -14.09
N LEU A 67 -14.79 -56.00 -15.31
CA LEU A 67 -14.32 -54.78 -15.99
C LEU A 67 -14.87 -53.52 -15.31
N THR A 68 -16.12 -53.54 -14.87
CA THR A 68 -16.72 -52.45 -14.11
C THR A 68 -16.00 -52.25 -12.78
N ALA A 69 -15.67 -53.31 -12.05
CA ALA A 69 -14.90 -53.20 -10.80
C ALA A 69 -13.53 -52.54 -11.04
N ALA A 70 -12.78 -53.01 -12.05
CA ALA A 70 -11.49 -52.40 -12.40
C ALA A 70 -11.61 -50.93 -12.84
N MET A 71 -12.68 -50.59 -13.58
CA MET A 71 -12.98 -49.20 -13.94
C MET A 71 -13.30 -48.36 -12.69
N THR A 72 -14.10 -48.89 -11.76
CA THR A 72 -14.46 -48.20 -10.50
C THR A 72 -13.22 -47.93 -9.64
N ASP A 73 -12.30 -48.88 -9.55
CA ASP A 73 -11.04 -48.69 -8.81
C ASP A 73 -10.20 -47.56 -9.43
N SER A 74 -10.11 -47.51 -10.76
CA SER A 74 -9.40 -46.43 -11.47
C SER A 74 -10.10 -45.07 -11.35
N GLU A 75 -11.43 -45.04 -11.40
CA GLU A 75 -12.22 -43.82 -11.18
C GLU A 75 -12.03 -43.29 -9.75
N LEU A 76 -11.98 -44.18 -8.75
CA LEU A 76 -11.77 -43.80 -7.36
C LEU A 76 -10.40 -43.13 -7.16
N GLU A 77 -9.34 -43.68 -7.75
CA GLU A 77 -8.00 -43.08 -7.74
C GLU A 77 -7.99 -41.71 -8.44
N ASN A 78 -8.71 -41.56 -9.55
CA ASN A 78 -8.85 -40.27 -10.23
C ASN A 78 -9.57 -39.23 -9.36
N TYR A 79 -10.62 -39.61 -8.63
CA TYR A 79 -11.32 -38.72 -7.71
C TYR A 79 -10.44 -38.31 -6.51
N ASP A 80 -9.65 -39.23 -5.97
CA ASP A 80 -8.70 -38.92 -4.90
C ASP A 80 -7.64 -37.93 -5.38
N ASN A 81 -7.08 -38.14 -6.57
CA ASN A 81 -6.13 -37.23 -7.19
C ASN A 81 -6.74 -35.84 -7.44
N LEU A 82 -7.97 -35.78 -7.96
CA LEU A 82 -8.68 -34.53 -8.19
C LEU A 82 -8.97 -33.79 -6.88
N SER A 83 -9.35 -34.52 -5.81
CA SER A 83 -9.57 -33.93 -4.49
C SER A 83 -8.29 -33.30 -3.95
N ASN A 84 -7.17 -34.02 -4.02
CA ASN A 84 -5.87 -33.51 -3.58
C ASN A 84 -5.43 -32.27 -4.39
N GLN A 85 -5.70 -32.27 -5.70
CA GLN A 85 -5.42 -31.10 -6.54
C GLN A 85 -6.26 -29.89 -6.10
N ILE A 86 -7.57 -30.06 -5.90
CA ILE A 86 -8.46 -28.99 -5.43
C ILE A 86 -7.98 -28.45 -4.08
N ASP A 87 -7.62 -29.31 -3.14
CA ASP A 87 -7.11 -28.88 -1.83
C ASP A 87 -5.80 -28.08 -1.95
N SER A 88 -4.89 -28.50 -2.83
CA SER A 88 -3.66 -27.77 -3.11
C SER A 88 -3.92 -26.38 -3.72
N GLU A 89 -4.86 -26.29 -4.67
CA GLU A 89 -5.25 -25.03 -5.30
C GLU A 89 -5.92 -24.10 -4.29
N ILE A 90 -6.78 -24.62 -3.41
CA ILE A 90 -7.38 -23.86 -2.31
C ILE A 90 -6.30 -23.31 -1.37
N SER A 91 -5.28 -24.10 -1.04
CA SER A 91 -4.16 -23.62 -0.21
C SER A 91 -3.39 -22.48 -0.89
N ASN A 92 -3.06 -22.66 -2.18
CA ASN A 92 -2.35 -21.64 -2.96
C ASN A 92 -3.15 -20.34 -3.07
N ILE A 93 -4.46 -20.42 -3.30
CA ILE A 93 -5.35 -19.24 -3.35
C ILE A 93 -5.39 -18.55 -1.99
N LYS A 94 -5.46 -19.29 -0.88
CA LYS A 94 -5.42 -18.71 0.47
C LYS A 94 -4.12 -17.94 0.71
N GLU A 95 -2.98 -18.48 0.30
CA GLU A 95 -1.69 -17.79 0.38
C GLU A 95 -1.65 -16.53 -0.50
N ALA A 96 -2.15 -16.60 -1.73
CA ALA A 96 -2.26 -15.44 -2.61
C ALA A 96 -3.16 -14.33 -2.02
N ILE A 97 -4.25 -14.69 -1.35
CA ILE A 97 -5.11 -13.74 -0.64
C ILE A 97 -4.37 -13.07 0.52
N LEU A 98 -3.56 -13.83 1.27
CA LEU A 98 -2.77 -13.24 2.36
C LEU A 98 -1.71 -12.27 1.82
N SER A 99 -1.02 -12.65 0.74
CA SER A 99 -0.04 -11.79 0.07
C SER A 99 -0.67 -10.50 -0.44
N THR A 100 -1.75 -10.59 -1.22
CA THR A 100 -2.46 -9.41 -1.76
C THR A 100 -3.05 -8.52 -0.67
N LYS A 101 -3.41 -9.07 0.49
CA LYS A 101 -3.84 -8.30 1.66
C LYS A 101 -2.70 -7.48 2.26
N GLU A 102 -1.48 -8.01 2.27
CA GLU A 102 -0.30 -7.29 2.74
C GLU A 102 0.08 -6.17 1.77
N ASP A 103 0.12 -6.47 0.46
CA ASP A 103 0.33 -5.47 -0.59
C ASP A 103 -0.67 -4.31 -0.49
N LEU A 104 -1.94 -4.62 -0.18
CA LEU A 104 -2.97 -3.61 0.01
C LEU A 104 -2.69 -2.72 1.23
N LYS A 105 -2.16 -3.26 2.33
CA LYS A 105 -1.78 -2.45 3.50
C LYS A 105 -0.62 -1.53 3.16
N GLU A 106 0.40 -2.04 2.48
CA GLU A 106 1.55 -1.23 2.05
C GLU A 106 1.12 -0.12 1.10
N ALA A 107 0.29 -0.43 0.10
CA ALA A 107 -0.25 0.56 -0.82
C ALA A 107 -1.07 1.66 -0.11
N LYS A 108 -1.81 1.31 0.95
CA LYS A 108 -2.53 2.29 1.78
C LYS A 108 -1.57 3.21 2.53
N ILE A 109 -0.48 2.69 3.08
CA ILE A 109 0.55 3.49 3.77
C ILE A 109 1.21 4.44 2.76
N ILE A 110 1.62 3.95 1.59
CA ILE A 110 2.21 4.77 0.53
C ILE A 110 1.25 5.89 0.12
N ARG A 111 -0.04 5.57 -0.07
CA ARG A 111 -1.06 6.58 -0.39
C ARG A 111 -1.20 7.63 0.70
N LYS A 112 -1.23 7.22 1.98
CA LYS A 112 -1.31 8.14 3.11
C LYS A 112 -0.10 9.08 3.14
N ASN A 113 1.11 8.54 3.03
CA ASN A 113 2.35 9.31 3.01
C ASN A 113 2.37 10.29 1.83
N ARG A 114 1.88 9.86 0.65
CA ARG A 114 1.78 10.73 -0.53
C ARG A 114 0.85 11.91 -0.28
N LEU A 115 -0.31 11.69 0.33
CA LEU A 115 -1.25 12.75 0.67
C LEU A 115 -0.68 13.73 1.70
N GLU A 116 0.01 13.23 2.72
CA GLU A 116 0.70 14.08 3.71
C GLU A 116 1.78 14.94 3.04
N CYS A 117 2.58 14.36 2.14
CA CYS A 117 3.54 15.10 1.33
C CYS A 117 2.87 16.14 0.42
N GLU A 118 1.77 15.80 -0.26
CA GLU A 118 1.03 16.74 -1.11
C GLU A 118 0.51 17.96 -0.31
N VAL A 119 0.03 17.74 0.92
CA VAL A 119 -0.38 18.83 1.83
C VAL A 119 0.80 19.72 2.20
N LEU A 120 1.94 19.13 2.59
CA LEU A 120 3.15 19.90 2.91
C LEU A 120 3.67 20.69 1.69
N ILE A 121 3.66 20.10 0.50
CA ILE A 121 4.04 20.77 -0.74
C ILE A 121 3.14 21.99 -1.00
N LYS A 122 1.84 21.87 -0.75
CA LYS A 122 0.90 23.00 -0.91
C LYS A 122 1.27 24.15 0.02
N VAL A 123 1.54 23.87 1.29
CA VAL A 123 1.96 24.89 2.27
C VAL A 123 3.31 25.51 1.88
N ILE A 124 4.27 24.71 1.42
CA ILE A 124 5.58 25.21 0.97
C ILE A 124 5.43 26.12 -0.26
N LYS A 125 4.51 25.81 -1.19
CA LYS A 125 4.25 26.63 -2.38
C LYS A 125 3.61 27.98 -2.08
N GLU A 126 2.97 28.14 -0.93
CA GLU A 126 2.44 29.44 -0.49
C GLU A 126 3.57 30.39 -0.04
N GLN A 127 4.74 29.84 0.29
CA GLN A 127 5.92 30.63 0.66
C GLN A 127 6.70 31.07 -0.58
N PRO A 128 7.33 32.27 -0.56
CA PRO A 128 8.13 32.76 -1.67
C PRO A 128 9.38 31.90 -1.89
N ASP A 129 9.93 31.94 -3.10
CA ASP A 129 11.12 31.16 -3.41
C ASP A 129 12.32 31.56 -2.53
N ARG A 130 13.03 30.56 -2.05
CA ARG A 130 14.14 30.73 -1.11
C ARG A 130 15.32 31.48 -1.76
N LYS A 131 15.53 31.28 -3.05
CA LYS A 131 16.61 31.96 -3.79
C LYS A 131 16.32 33.45 -3.90
N GLU A 132 15.11 33.81 -4.35
CA GLU A 132 14.69 35.20 -4.50
C GLU A 132 14.70 35.95 -3.16
N THR A 133 14.21 35.32 -2.09
CA THR A 133 14.24 35.91 -0.74
C THR A 133 15.67 36.10 -0.22
N ASN A 134 16.58 35.16 -0.45
CA ASN A 134 17.99 35.31 -0.07
C ASN A 134 18.70 36.42 -0.87
N GLU A 135 18.38 36.58 -2.15
CA GLU A 135 18.95 37.64 -2.99
C GLU A 135 18.50 39.02 -2.51
N LYS A 136 17.20 39.20 -2.25
CA LYS A 136 16.66 40.42 -1.64
C LYS A 136 17.33 40.72 -0.31
N LEU A 137 17.50 39.70 0.55
CA LEU A 137 18.14 39.83 1.85
C LEU A 137 19.62 40.24 1.72
N SER A 138 20.34 39.71 0.73
CA SER A 138 21.72 40.11 0.44
C SER A 138 21.80 41.57 -0.02
N ASN A 139 20.90 42.00 -0.90
CA ASN A 139 20.84 43.37 -1.39
C ASN A 139 20.53 44.36 -0.26
N LEU A 140 19.50 44.07 0.55
CA LEU A 140 19.16 44.87 1.73
C LEU A 140 20.32 44.99 2.71
N LYS A 141 21.06 43.90 2.96
CA LYS A 141 22.28 43.95 3.80
C LYS A 141 23.36 44.86 3.22
N GLY A 142 23.57 44.81 1.91
CA GLY A 142 24.50 45.70 1.23
C GLY A 142 24.07 47.17 1.31
N GLU A 143 22.78 47.44 1.14
CA GLU A 143 22.19 48.78 1.27
C GLU A 143 22.38 49.33 2.69
N ILE A 144 22.08 48.53 3.73
CA ILE A 144 22.29 48.89 5.14
C ILE A 144 23.75 49.26 5.39
N SER A 145 24.68 48.39 5.00
CA SER A 145 26.12 48.65 5.17
C SER A 145 26.56 49.93 4.46
N SER A 146 26.04 50.21 3.25
CA SER A 146 26.34 51.44 2.53
C SER A 146 25.74 52.69 3.19
N LEU A 147 24.57 52.56 3.83
CA LEU A 147 23.92 53.63 4.56
C LEU A 147 24.68 53.94 5.85
N GLU A 148 25.12 52.92 6.58
CA GLU A 148 25.96 53.04 7.77
C GLU A 148 27.28 53.76 7.45
N GLU A 149 27.97 53.37 6.37
CA GLU A 149 29.18 54.06 5.92
C GLU A 149 28.94 55.54 5.58
N ARG A 150 27.83 55.84 4.89
CA ARG A 150 27.45 57.22 4.57
C ARG A 150 27.11 58.03 5.81
N TYR A 151 26.38 57.44 6.74
CA TYR A 151 26.04 58.04 8.02
C TYR A 151 27.30 58.39 8.82
N GLU A 152 28.23 57.44 8.99
CA GLU A 152 29.52 57.70 9.64
C GLU A 152 30.36 58.75 8.92
N ALA A 153 30.33 58.78 7.59
CA ALA A 153 31.04 59.80 6.82
C ALA A 153 30.42 61.20 7.01
N LEU A 154 29.10 61.30 7.10
CA LEU A 154 28.37 62.54 7.41
C LEU A 154 28.65 62.99 8.84
N GLU A 155 28.60 62.09 9.81
CA GLU A 155 28.89 62.39 11.22
C GLU A 155 30.31 62.94 11.38
N ARG A 156 31.31 62.29 10.75
CA ARG A 156 32.69 62.78 10.72
C ARG A 156 32.81 64.18 10.10
N LYS A 157 32.05 64.49 9.04
CA LYS A 157 32.03 65.83 8.45
C LYS A 157 31.39 66.85 9.38
N LEU A 158 30.30 66.49 10.04
CA LEU A 158 29.59 67.35 10.99
C LEU A 158 30.50 67.70 12.17
N ASP A 159 31.18 66.72 12.74
CA ASP A 159 32.17 66.93 13.81
C ASP A 159 33.35 67.81 13.36
N MET A 160 33.86 67.61 12.14
CA MET A 160 34.88 68.49 11.59
C MET A 160 34.39 69.94 11.48
N ARG A 161 33.15 70.15 11.04
CA ARG A 161 32.54 71.49 10.98
C ARG A 161 32.35 72.09 12.38
N ARG A 162 31.87 71.32 13.37
CA ARG A 162 31.78 71.76 14.78
C ARG A 162 33.14 72.23 15.30
N LYS A 163 34.21 71.47 15.04
CA LYS A 163 35.59 71.86 15.41
C LYS A 163 36.05 73.13 14.69
N GLN A 164 35.77 73.28 13.39
CA GLN A 164 36.07 74.49 12.64
C GLN A 164 35.34 75.72 13.19
N PHE A 165 34.04 75.59 13.50
CA PHE A 165 33.26 76.64 14.13
C PHE A 165 33.80 77.01 15.51
N TYR A 166 34.20 76.02 16.32
CA TYR A 166 34.82 76.28 17.62
C TYR A 166 36.11 77.09 17.50
N VAL A 167 36.98 76.75 16.54
CA VAL A 167 38.21 77.53 16.27
C VAL A 167 37.86 78.95 15.83
N MET A 168 36.94 79.11 14.87
CA MET A 168 36.49 80.42 14.40
C MET A 168 35.91 81.27 15.54
N PHE A 169 35.08 80.68 16.39
CA PHE A 169 34.48 81.34 17.55
C PHE A 169 35.54 81.76 18.57
N THR A 170 36.52 80.90 18.83
CA THR A 170 37.66 81.22 19.71
C THR A 170 38.51 82.36 19.13
N SER A 171 38.80 82.34 17.83
CA SER A 171 39.50 83.43 17.15
C SER A 171 38.71 84.73 17.16
N LEU A 172 37.39 84.68 17.01
CA LEU A 172 36.51 85.84 17.09
C LEU A 172 36.52 86.43 18.50
N HIS A 173 36.41 85.60 19.54
CA HIS A 173 36.57 86.05 20.93
C HIS A 173 37.95 86.63 21.20
N HIS A 174 39.01 86.06 20.63
CA HIS A 174 40.36 86.59 20.77
C HIS A 174 40.51 87.96 20.09
N LEU A 175 39.94 88.13 18.89
CA LEU A 175 39.91 89.42 18.20
C LEU A 175 39.04 90.45 18.92
N GLN A 176 37.89 90.05 19.48
CA GLN A 176 37.08 90.91 20.35
C GLN A 176 37.88 91.32 21.57
N SER A 177 38.55 90.39 22.25
CA SER A 177 39.41 90.70 23.39
C SER A 177 40.57 91.65 23.01
N LEU A 178 41.12 91.55 21.80
CA LEU A 178 42.13 92.48 21.29
C LEU A 178 41.53 93.87 21.01
N LEU A 179 40.34 93.94 20.40
CA LEU A 179 39.59 95.19 20.17
C LEU A 179 39.17 95.87 21.49
N ASP A 180 38.72 95.08 22.46
CA ASP A 180 38.39 95.52 23.80
C ASP A 180 39.66 95.97 24.56
N SER A 181 40.82 95.37 24.27
CA SER A 181 42.11 95.81 24.83
C SER A 181 42.68 97.10 24.20
N ASP A 182 42.31 97.42 22.95
CA ASP A 182 42.59 98.71 22.29
C ASP A 182 41.60 99.81 22.70
N SER A 183 40.45 99.43 23.25
CA SER A 183 39.38 100.32 23.73
C SER A 183 39.33 100.28 25.26
N ASN A 184 40.39 100.67 25.95
CA ASN A 184 40.39 100.61 27.42
C ASN A 184 39.28 101.50 28.04
N ASP A 185 38.17 100.88 28.47
CA ASP A 185 37.58 101.03 29.80
C ASP A 185 36.72 99.78 30.16
N PRO A 186 36.72 99.30 31.42
CA PRO A 186 36.32 97.93 31.78
C PRO A 186 34.85 97.79 32.22
N MET A 187 34.47 96.52 32.47
CA MET A 187 33.16 95.97 32.89
C MET A 187 32.23 95.65 31.71
N VAL A 188 31.63 94.47 31.59
CA VAL A 188 30.97 93.64 32.62
C VAL A 188 31.07 92.15 32.26
N GLU A 189 31.14 91.38 33.33
CA GLU A 189 31.18 89.92 33.47
C GLU A 189 29.89 89.21 32.99
N VAL A 190 29.97 87.88 32.95
CA VAL A 190 28.89 86.86 33.03
C VAL A 190 28.38 86.21 31.72
N MET A 191 28.97 85.05 31.43
CA MET A 191 28.35 83.71 31.42
C MET A 191 26.85 83.60 31.04
N ASP A 192 26.55 82.90 29.94
CA ASP A 192 25.93 81.56 29.94
C ASP A 192 25.43 81.25 28.53
N VAL A 193 25.90 80.15 27.96
CA VAL A 193 25.19 79.47 26.86
C VAL A 193 25.15 77.99 27.22
N GLU A 194 24.14 77.63 28.00
CA GLU A 194 23.63 76.26 28.04
C GLU A 194 23.25 75.86 26.62
N THR A 195 24.02 74.95 26.02
CA THR A 195 23.57 74.21 24.84
C THR A 195 22.75 73.04 25.32
N ASP A 196 21.45 73.29 25.52
CA ASP A 196 20.48 72.22 25.71
C ASP A 196 20.28 71.52 24.35
N SER A 197 20.95 70.38 24.18
CA SER A 197 20.79 69.51 23.01
C SER A 197 19.98 68.28 23.38
N ASP A 198 18.71 68.50 23.73
CA ASP A 198 17.69 67.44 23.69
C ASP A 198 17.22 67.30 22.23
N VAL A 199 17.97 66.51 21.46
CA VAL A 199 17.41 65.84 20.27
C VAL A 199 16.89 64.49 20.73
N VAL A 200 15.59 64.47 21.05
CA VAL A 200 14.82 63.25 21.22
C VAL A 200 14.86 62.47 19.90
N ILE A 201 15.65 61.41 19.86
CA ILE A 201 15.50 60.35 18.86
C ILE A 201 14.29 59.54 19.30
N THR A 202 13.11 59.87 18.76
CA THR A 202 11.97 58.95 18.81
C THR A 202 12.23 57.84 17.81
N ASP A 203 12.65 56.68 18.30
CA ASP A 203 12.42 55.42 17.60
C ASP A 203 10.91 55.21 17.50
N ALA A 204 10.40 55.13 16.27
CA ALA A 204 9.05 54.71 15.98
C ALA A 204 9.05 53.78 14.76
N ALA A 205 8.87 52.49 15.09
CA ALA A 205 8.31 51.38 14.30
C ALA A 205 9.01 50.96 13.00
#